data_AF-A0AA97AR55-F1
#
_entry.id   AF-A0AA97AR55-F1
#
_cell.length_a   1.000
_cell.length_b   1.000
_cell.length_c   1.000
_cell.angle_alpha   90.00
_cell.angle_beta   90.00
_cell.angle_gamma   90.00
#
_symmetry.space_group_name_H-M   'P 1'
#
loop_
_entity.id
_entity.type
_entity.pdbx_description
1 polymer ?
#
loop_
_entity_poly.entity_id
_entity_poly.type
_entity_poly.pdbx_seq_one_letter_code
_entity_poly.pdbx_strand_id
1 'polypeptide(L)'
;MLIQLMEDESDQVKILTELAQQLPESFLPQTYTIIYSIAHKPSCAELLSIYLPRLPLAILSLSNWQSHLHLLAHRTRADLMQDLATLYPAIVHLGGKEAVRGMVDAMRDVCNQWK
;
A
#
# COMPACT_ATOMS: atom_id res chain seq x y z
N MET A 1 21.48 -5.04 -2.72
CA MET A 1 22.31 -6.13 -3.28
C MET A 1 22.26 -7.42 -2.45
N LEU A 2 22.20 -7.36 -1.11
CA LEU A 2 22.14 -8.58 -0.27
C LEU A 2 20.80 -9.35 -0.32
N ILE A 3 19.67 -8.66 -0.55
CA ILE A 3 18.34 -9.29 -0.54
C ILE A 3 18.10 -10.18 -1.77
N GLN A 4 18.72 -9.89 -2.92
CA GLN A 4 18.60 -10.71 -4.14
C GLN A 4 19.28 -12.08 -4.03
N LEU A 5 20.05 -12.33 -2.95
CA LEU A 5 20.82 -13.56 -2.76
C LEU A 5 20.07 -14.63 -1.94
N MET A 6 18.85 -14.35 -1.50
CA MET A 6 18.06 -15.27 -0.69
C MET A 6 17.18 -16.13 -1.60
N GLU A 7 17.24 -17.46 -1.47
CA GLU A 7 16.48 -18.38 -2.34
C GLU A 7 14.97 -18.36 -2.07
N ASP A 8 14.54 -17.93 -0.87
CA ASP A 8 13.14 -17.92 -0.47
C ASP A 8 12.53 -16.50 -0.51
N GLU A 9 11.53 -16.31 -1.37
CA GLU A 9 10.84 -15.04 -1.58
C GLU A 9 10.00 -14.61 -0.35
N SER A 10 9.54 -15.56 0.47
CA SER A 10 8.81 -15.26 1.72
C SER A 10 9.75 -14.68 2.78
N ASP A 11 10.94 -15.28 2.94
CA ASP A 11 11.96 -14.77 3.88
C ASP A 11 12.50 -13.41 3.43
N GLN A 12 12.69 -13.19 2.13
CA GLN A 12 13.05 -11.87 1.59
C GLN A 12 12.02 -10.80 1.97
N VAL A 13 10.75 -11.12 1.83
CA VAL A 13 9.66 -10.17 2.03
C VAL A 13 9.47 -9.85 3.49
N LYS A 14 9.67 -10.84 4.37
CA LYS A 14 9.68 -10.64 5.81
C LYS A 14 10.81 -9.69 6.24
N ILE A 15 12.03 -9.91 5.76
CA ILE A 15 13.16 -9.03 6.04
C ILE A 15 12.93 -7.63 5.48
N LEU A 16 12.45 -7.53 4.24
CA LEU A 16 12.11 -6.24 3.63
C LEU A 16 11.03 -5.50 4.42
N THR A 17 10.07 -6.23 4.98
CA THR A 17 8.97 -5.68 5.78
C THR A 17 9.50 -5.13 7.10
N GLU A 18 10.31 -5.90 7.81
CA GLU A 18 10.98 -5.46 9.04
C GLU A 18 11.87 -4.24 8.80
N LEU A 19 12.66 -4.25 7.71
CA LEU A 19 13.48 -3.12 7.32
C LEU A 19 12.63 -1.90 6.94
N ALA A 20 11.56 -2.08 6.17
CA ALA A 20 10.66 -1.01 5.77
C ALA A 20 9.97 -0.33 6.96
N GLN A 21 9.72 -1.05 8.05
CA GLN A 21 9.19 -0.47 9.29
C GLN A 21 10.23 0.39 10.03
N GLN A 22 11.51 0.02 9.97
CA GLN A 22 12.58 0.71 10.72
C GLN A 22 13.36 1.75 9.91
N LEU A 23 13.18 1.78 8.59
CA LEU A 23 13.91 2.69 7.70
C LEU A 23 13.56 4.17 7.97
N PRO A 24 14.53 5.07 8.11
CA PRO A 24 14.28 6.51 8.23
C PRO A 24 13.57 7.09 7.00
N GLU A 25 12.83 8.19 7.19
CA GLU A 25 12.06 8.84 6.10
C GLU A 25 12.94 9.32 4.94
N SER A 26 14.23 9.61 5.19
CA SER A 26 15.20 9.98 4.16
C SER A 26 15.39 8.91 3.09
N PHE A 27 15.03 7.64 3.39
CA PHE A 27 15.16 6.53 2.46
C PHE A 27 13.88 6.20 1.68
N LEU A 28 12.77 6.92 1.91
CA LEU A 28 11.49 6.64 1.25
C LEU A 28 11.56 6.61 -0.29
N PRO A 29 12.35 7.47 -0.97
CA PRO A 29 12.50 7.37 -2.43
C PRO A 29 13.17 6.07 -2.88
N GLN A 30 14.20 5.60 -2.18
CA GLN A 30 14.83 4.31 -2.51
C GLN A 30 13.89 3.14 -2.17
N THR A 31 13.17 3.22 -1.06
CA THR A 31 12.17 2.22 -0.67
C THR A 31 11.08 2.08 -1.73
N TYR A 32 10.61 3.18 -2.32
CA TYR A 32 9.64 3.15 -3.42
C TYR A 32 10.14 2.32 -4.60
N THR A 33 11.36 2.57 -5.06
CA THR A 33 11.97 1.82 -6.17
C THR A 33 12.10 0.33 -5.84
N ILE A 34 12.47 0.00 -4.60
CA ILE A 34 12.57 -1.39 -4.14
C ILE A 34 11.21 -2.08 -4.18
N ILE A 35 10.16 -1.46 -3.63
CA ILE A 35 8.80 -2.00 -3.60
C ILE A 35 8.35 -2.39 -5.02
N TYR A 36 8.54 -1.49 -5.99
CA TYR A 36 8.11 -1.71 -7.37
C TYR A 36 9.02 -2.65 -8.17
N SER A 37 10.23 -2.96 -7.68
CA SER A 37 11.13 -3.95 -8.29
C SER A 37 10.78 -5.40 -7.94
N ILE A 38 9.89 -5.61 -6.96
CA ILE A 38 9.47 -6.95 -6.50
C ILE A 38 8.50 -7.57 -7.51
N ALA A 39 8.81 -8.80 -7.94
CA ALA A 39 8.00 -9.53 -8.92
C ALA A 39 6.68 -10.03 -8.32
N HIS A 40 6.72 -10.65 -7.13
CA HIS A 40 5.54 -11.18 -6.47
C HIS A 40 4.64 -10.07 -5.92
N LYS A 41 3.44 -9.93 -6.52
CA LYS A 41 2.51 -8.83 -6.25
C LYS A 41 1.97 -8.80 -4.81
N PRO A 42 1.59 -9.92 -4.19
CA PRO A 42 1.16 -9.91 -2.78
C PRO A 42 2.22 -9.32 -1.85
N SER A 43 3.49 -9.68 -2.07
CA SER A 43 4.62 -9.16 -1.30
C SER A 43 4.88 -7.68 -1.54
N CYS A 44 4.79 -7.24 -2.80
CA CYS A 44 4.84 -5.82 -3.16
C CYS A 44 3.73 -5.03 -2.45
N ALA A 45 2.52 -5.57 -2.41
CA ALA A 45 1.37 -4.96 -1.76
C ALA A 45 1.53 -4.88 -0.25
N GLU A 46 2.10 -5.90 0.39
CA GLU A 46 2.42 -5.88 1.82
C GLU A 46 3.38 -4.76 2.18
N LEU A 47 4.51 -4.64 1.47
CA LEU A 47 5.46 -3.56 1.71
C LEU A 47 4.85 -2.19 1.43
N LEU A 48 4.03 -2.09 0.39
CA LEU A 48 3.33 -0.86 0.05
C LEU A 48 2.36 -0.42 1.17
N SER A 49 1.67 -1.37 1.83
CA SER A 49 0.77 -1.08 2.95
C SER A 49 1.48 -0.46 4.15
N ILE A 50 2.75 -0.80 4.35
CA ILE A 50 3.61 -0.24 5.41
C ILE A 50 4.20 1.11 4.98
N TYR A 51 4.52 1.24 3.69
CA TYR A 51 5.14 2.42 3.13
C TYR A 51 4.20 3.63 3.06
N LEU A 52 2.97 3.44 2.56
CA LEU A 52 2.05 4.54 2.27
C LEU A 52 1.66 5.38 3.49
N PRO A 53 1.40 4.83 4.68
CA PRO A 53 1.10 5.63 5.88
C PRO A 53 2.26 6.53 6.31
N ARG A 54 3.48 6.23 5.88
CA ARG A 54 4.71 6.98 6.18
C ARG A 54 5.03 8.03 5.12
N LEU A 55 4.32 8.03 4.00
CA LEU A 55 4.56 8.96 2.92
C LEU A 55 4.04 10.36 3.28
N PRO A 56 4.84 11.43 3.13
CA PRO A 56 4.34 12.78 3.28
C PRO A 56 3.18 13.03 2.30
N LEU A 57 2.03 13.47 2.82
CA LEU A 57 0.82 13.64 2.01
C LEU A 57 1.05 14.62 0.84
N ALA A 58 1.92 15.63 1.03
CA ALA A 58 2.25 16.63 0.01
C ALA A 58 2.86 16.05 -1.29
N ILE A 59 3.41 14.84 -1.26
CA ILE A 59 3.96 14.17 -2.44
C ILE A 59 3.03 13.10 -3.02
N LEU A 60 1.85 12.89 -2.41
CA LEU A 60 0.86 11.94 -2.89
C LEU A 60 0.00 12.58 -3.99
N SER A 61 0.10 12.06 -5.22
CA SER A 61 -0.73 12.48 -6.34
C SER A 61 -1.87 11.49 -6.62
N LEU A 62 -2.95 11.97 -7.24
CA LEU A 62 -4.08 11.10 -7.62
C LEU A 62 -3.67 10.00 -8.62
N SER A 63 -2.74 10.31 -9.53
CA SER A 63 -2.20 9.34 -10.50
C SER A 63 -1.47 8.20 -9.80
N ASN A 64 -0.61 8.51 -8.82
CA ASN A 64 0.11 7.50 -8.06
C ASN A 64 -0.86 6.69 -7.17
N TRP A 65 -1.87 7.35 -6.61
CA TRP A 65 -2.87 6.72 -5.74
C TRP A 65 -3.62 5.56 -6.40
N GLN A 66 -4.03 5.69 -7.67
CA GLN A 66 -4.71 4.60 -8.38
C GLN A 66 -3.82 3.37 -8.52
N SER A 67 -2.55 3.57 -8.90
CA SER A 67 -1.56 2.49 -9.00
C SER A 67 -1.32 1.82 -7.65
N HIS A 68 -1.29 2.59 -6.57
CA HIS A 68 -1.16 2.05 -5.21
C HIS A 68 -2.35 1.16 -4.83
N LEU A 69 -3.58 1.63 -5.06
CA LEU A 69 -4.79 0.85 -4.77
C LEU A 69 -4.85 -0.46 -5.57
N HIS A 70 -4.45 -0.43 -6.84
CA HIS A 70 -4.39 -1.64 -7.67
C HIS A 70 -3.39 -2.67 -7.11
N LEU A 71 -2.25 -2.22 -6.57
CA LEU A 71 -1.33 -3.12 -5.89
C LEU A 71 -1.90 -3.65 -4.57
N LEU A 72 -2.44 -2.78 -3.71
CA LEU A 72 -3.05 -3.20 -2.44
C LEU A 72 -4.19 -4.20 -2.63
N ALA A 73 -4.91 -4.16 -3.76
CA ALA A 73 -5.96 -5.12 -4.09
C ALA A 73 -5.47 -6.58 -4.23
N HIS A 74 -4.15 -6.83 -4.26
CA HIS A 74 -3.58 -8.18 -4.20
C HIS A 74 -3.50 -8.75 -2.78
N ARG A 75 -3.77 -7.94 -1.75
CA ARG A 75 -3.91 -8.41 -0.36
C ARG A 75 -5.28 -9.05 -0.14
N THR A 76 -5.46 -9.75 0.97
CA THR A 76 -6.77 -10.29 1.31
C THR A 76 -7.78 -9.15 1.46
N ARG A 77 -9.07 -9.45 1.28
CA ARG A 77 -10.13 -8.44 1.49
C ARG A 77 -10.04 -7.81 2.88
N ALA A 78 -9.79 -8.61 3.92
CA ALA A 78 -9.68 -8.12 5.29
C ALA A 78 -8.51 -7.14 5.44
N ASP A 79 -7.35 -7.50 4.90
CA ASP A 79 -6.15 -6.66 4.95
C ASP A 79 -6.35 -5.37 4.15
N LEU A 80 -6.91 -5.44 2.93
CA LEU A 80 -7.20 -4.26 2.13
C LEU A 80 -8.13 -3.29 2.86
N MET A 81 -9.15 -3.78 3.58
CA MET A 81 -10.03 -2.92 4.38
C MET A 81 -9.27 -2.25 5.52
N GLN A 82 -8.35 -2.98 6.17
CA GLN A 82 -7.48 -2.42 7.22
C GLN A 82 -6.50 -1.38 6.66
N ASP A 83 -5.95 -1.62 5.47
CA ASP A 83 -5.06 -0.69 4.77
C ASP A 83 -5.82 0.61 4.45
N LEU A 84 -7.03 0.51 3.89
CA LEU A 84 -7.86 1.68 3.57
C LEU A 84 -8.27 2.48 4.81
N ALA A 85 -8.54 1.82 5.94
CA ALA A 85 -8.77 2.49 7.21
C ALA A 85 -7.53 3.27 7.68
N THR A 86 -6.35 2.67 7.55
CA THR A 86 -5.07 3.30 7.91
C THR A 86 -4.74 4.47 7.00
N LEU A 87 -5.15 4.41 5.72
CA LEU A 87 -4.96 5.45 4.72
C LEU A 87 -6.04 6.54 4.72
N TYR A 88 -6.90 6.58 5.74
CA TYR A 88 -7.90 7.64 5.91
C TYR A 88 -7.33 9.07 5.72
N PRO A 89 -6.18 9.45 6.32
CA PRO A 89 -5.61 10.79 6.12
C PRO A 89 -5.27 11.09 4.65
N ALA A 90 -4.79 10.08 3.92
CA ALA A 90 -4.46 10.20 2.50
C ALA A 90 -5.70 10.39 1.63
N ILE A 91 -6.78 9.65 1.90
CA ILE A 91 -8.05 9.77 1.17
C ILE A 91 -8.66 11.16 1.40
N VAL A 92 -8.63 11.65 2.65
CA VAL A 92 -9.08 13.02 2.97
C VAL A 92 -8.20 14.07 2.29
N HIS A 93 -6.89 13.87 2.23
CA HIS A 93 -5.98 14.79 1.53
C HIS A 93 -6.29 14.87 0.02
N LEU A 94 -6.55 13.73 -0.62
CA LEU A 94 -6.78 13.65 -2.07
C LEU A 94 -8.15 14.15 -2.52
N GLY A 95 -9.20 13.99 -1.70
CA GLY A 95 -10.57 14.32 -2.13
C GLY A 95 -11.53 14.71 -1.01
N GLY A 96 -11.01 15.02 0.19
CA GLY A 96 -11.81 15.44 1.33
C GLY A 96 -12.68 14.33 1.93
N LYS A 97 -13.60 14.72 2.81
CA LYS A 97 -14.54 13.78 3.46
C LYS A 97 -15.52 13.15 2.48
N GLU A 98 -15.84 13.83 1.38
CA GLU A 98 -16.72 13.30 0.34
C GLU A 98 -16.08 12.11 -0.40
N ALA A 99 -14.76 12.13 -0.63
CA ALA A 99 -14.04 10.96 -1.16
C ALA A 99 -14.11 9.76 -0.23
N VAL A 100 -14.02 9.97 1.09
CA VAL A 100 -14.19 8.88 2.07
C VAL A 100 -15.61 8.31 2.02
N ARG A 101 -16.64 9.17 1.98
CA ARG A 101 -18.04 8.74 1.86
C ARG A 101 -18.25 7.93 0.58
N GLY A 102 -17.84 8.48 -0.57
CA GLY A 102 -17.96 7.81 -1.86
C GLY A 102 -17.25 6.46 -1.91
N MET A 103 -16.08 6.34 -1.28
CA MET A 103 -15.38 5.06 -1.15
C MET A 103 -16.20 4.03 -0.35
N VAL A 104 -16.73 4.41 0.82
CA VAL A 104 -17.55 3.52 1.66
C VAL A 104 -18.83 3.10 0.94
N ASP A 105 -19.47 4.03 0.23
CA ASP A 105 -20.68 3.74 -0.55
C ASP A 105 -20.38 2.77 -1.70
N ALA A 106 -19.30 3.00 -2.46
CA ALA A 106 -18.86 2.08 -3.51
C ALA A 106 -18.55 0.66 -2.98
N MET A 107 -17.91 0.55 -1.81
CA MET A 107 -17.69 -0.74 -1.15
C MET A 107 -19.01 -1.43 -0.79
N ARG A 108 -19.98 -0.68 -0.27
CA ARG A 108 -21.31 -1.21 0.07
C ARG A 108 -22.04 -1.69 -1.18
N ASP A 109 -21.95 -0.95 -2.27
CA ASP A 109 -22.56 -1.31 -3.56
C ASP A 109 -21.97 -2.61 -4.10
N VAL A 110 -20.65 -2.77 -4.10
CA VAL A 110 -19.99 -4.04 -4.48
C VAL A 110 -20.46 -5.19 -3.58
N CYS A 111 -20.55 -4.98 -2.26
CA CYS A 111 -21.05 -6.02 -1.35
C CYS A 111 -22.52 -6.39 -1.62
N ASN A 112 -23.34 -5.44 -2.04
CA ASN A 112 -24.74 -5.66 -2.36
C ASN A 112 -24.93 -6.35 -3.72
N GLN A 113 -24.03 -6.13 -4.68
CA GLN A 113 -24.07 -6.79 -6.01
C GLN A 113 -23.77 -8.30 -5.95
N TRP A 114 -23.17 -8.77 -4.86
CA TRP A 114 -22.76 -10.16 -4.67
C TRP A 114 -23.66 -10.90 -3.67
N LYS A 115 -24.83 -10.34 -3.36
CA LYS A 115 -25.92 -11.01 -2.65
C LYS A 115 -26.81 -11.74 -3.65
#